data_AF-A0A3Q0J9X7-F1
#
_entry.id   AF-A0A3Q0J9X7-F1
#
_cell.length_a   1.000
_cell.length_b   1.000
_cell.length_c   1.000
_cell.angle_alpha   90.00
_cell.angle_beta   90.00
_cell.angle_gamma   90.00
#
_symmetry.space_group_name_H-M   'P 1'
#
loop_
_entity.id
_entity.type
_entity.pdbx_description
1 polymer ?
#
loop_
_entity_poly.entity_id
_entity_poly.type
_entity_poly.pdbx_seq_one_letter_code
_entity_poly.pdbx_strand_id
1 'polypeptide(L)'
;MEAINSLAVPVIDYSFGIIEWTQEELRKLDTKTRKCLTLFKMLHPRADVIRLYLPRRIWGRGLRNMKDAHDIAILRMGKYINCASENDKVLTIIQQCLNESNTQKNIVNRAERLERNLGIENTHSYSNITAYKNKIKQTYVKINENLK
;
A
#
# COMPACT_ATOMS: atom_id res chain seq x y z
N MET A 1 -6.12 14.91 -9.03
CA MET A 1 -5.10 14.22 -8.22
C MET A 1 -4.19 13.34 -9.07
N GLU A 2 -4.34 13.32 -10.39
CA GLU A 2 -3.55 12.46 -11.27
C GLU A 2 -2.07 12.82 -11.28
N ALA A 3 -1.71 14.11 -11.37
CA ALA A 3 -0.30 14.53 -11.33
C ALA A 3 0.44 14.04 -10.07
N ILE A 4 -0.18 14.16 -8.89
CA ILE A 4 0.39 13.68 -7.62
C ILE A 4 0.56 12.16 -7.65
N ASN A 5 -0.45 11.43 -8.13
CA ASN A 5 -0.40 9.97 -8.21
C ASN A 5 0.64 9.46 -9.22
N SER A 6 0.89 10.20 -10.30
CA SER A 6 1.83 9.81 -11.35
C SER A 6 3.27 10.23 -11.06
N LEU A 7 3.48 11.33 -10.34
CA LEU A 7 4.82 11.90 -10.11
C LEU A 7 5.33 11.70 -8.68
N ALA A 8 4.51 12.02 -7.67
CA ALA A 8 4.95 12.01 -6.28
C ALA A 8 4.88 10.62 -5.65
N VAL A 9 3.83 9.85 -5.93
CA VAL A 9 3.65 8.51 -5.37
C VAL A 9 4.80 7.56 -5.74
N PRO A 10 5.25 7.46 -7.02
CA PRO A 10 6.31 6.50 -7.38
C PRO A 10 7.65 6.75 -6.69
N VAL A 11 7.98 8.02 -6.40
CA VAL A 11 9.21 8.39 -5.67
C VAL A 11 9.21 7.77 -4.27
N ILE A 12 8.06 7.78 -3.61
CA ILE A 12 7.90 7.18 -2.28
C ILE A 12 7.78 5.65 -2.41
N ASP A 13 7.08 5.16 -3.44
CA ASP A 13 6.84 3.73 -3.67
C ASP A 13 8.14 2.92 -3.77
N TYR A 14 9.14 3.49 -4.46
CA TYR A 14 10.49 2.91 -4.56
C TYR A 14 11.12 2.68 -3.18
N SER A 15 10.91 3.60 -2.24
CA SER A 15 11.49 3.52 -0.91
C SER A 15 10.86 2.45 -0.01
N PHE A 16 9.63 1.99 -0.29
CA PHE A 16 8.92 1.06 0.60
C PHE A 16 9.63 -0.29 0.73
N GLY A 17 10.28 -0.76 -0.33
CA GLY A 17 11.01 -2.03 -0.33
C GLY A 17 12.38 -1.96 0.34
N ILE A 18 13.00 -0.79 0.36
CA ILE A 18 14.37 -0.59 0.81
C ILE A 18 14.40 -0.07 2.26
N ILE A 19 13.55 0.91 2.56
CA ILE A 19 13.49 1.57 3.86
C ILE A 19 12.39 0.94 4.70
N GLU A 20 12.67 0.78 5.99
CA GLU A 20 11.67 0.36 6.97
C GLU A 20 10.76 1.55 7.33
N TRP A 21 9.59 1.61 6.70
CA TRP A 21 8.56 2.58 7.04
C TRP A 21 7.75 2.12 8.23
N THR A 22 7.66 2.96 9.26
CA THR A 22 6.75 2.73 10.38
C THR A 22 5.35 3.26 10.08
N GLN A 23 4.34 2.66 10.73
CA GLN A 23 2.95 3.08 10.57
C GLN A 23 2.73 4.56 10.98
N GLU A 24 3.50 5.04 11.95
CA GLU A 24 3.44 6.41 12.44
C GLU A 24 4.03 7.40 11.43
N GLU A 25 5.12 7.03 10.75
CA GLU A 25 5.70 7.83 9.67
C GLU A 25 4.73 7.94 8.48
N LEU A 26 4.09 6.85 8.09
CA LEU A 26 3.07 6.85 7.04
C LEU A 26 1.88 7.76 7.41
N ARG A 27 1.46 7.75 8.68
CA ARG A 27 0.39 8.64 9.18
C ARG A 27 0.82 10.12 9.20
N LYS A 28 2.07 10.40 9.58
CA LYS A 28 2.66 11.75 9.55
C LYS A 28 2.77 12.26 8.11
N LEU A 29 3.23 11.42 7.18
CA LEU A 29 3.31 11.73 5.75
C LEU A 29 1.93 12.09 5.20
N ASP A 30 0.91 11.30 5.54
CA ASP A 30 -0.47 11.56 5.13
C ASP A 30 -0.99 12.90 5.67
N THR A 31 -0.74 13.16 6.96
CA THR A 31 -1.13 14.42 7.61
C THR A 31 -0.45 15.63 6.96
N LYS A 32 0.85 15.53 6.65
CA LYS A 32 1.59 16.57 5.92
C LYS A 32 1.04 16.80 4.53
N THR A 33 0.70 15.71 3.81
CA THR A 33 0.09 15.79 2.48
C THR A 33 -1.25 16.54 2.53
N ARG A 34 -2.11 16.23 3.50
CA ARG A 34 -3.39 16.95 3.67
C ARG A 34 -3.19 18.42 4.03
N LYS A 35 -2.24 18.74 4.93
CA LYS A 35 -1.89 20.14 5.25
C LYS A 35 -1.43 20.91 4.02
N CYS A 36 -0.58 20.29 3.20
CA CYS A 36 -0.09 20.86 1.94
C CYS A 36 -1.27 21.16 0.99
N LEU A 37 -2.17 20.20 0.80
CA LEU A 37 -3.37 20.39 -0.05
C LEU A 37 -4.29 21.51 0.47
N THR A 38 -4.46 21.63 1.78
CA THR A 38 -5.24 22.71 2.38
C THR A 38 -4.57 24.07 2.21
N LEU A 39 -3.24 24.13 2.37
CA LEU A 39 -2.45 25.36 2.18
C LEU A 39 -2.60 25.90 0.75
N PHE A 40 -2.54 25.02 -0.25
CA PHE A 40 -2.74 25.38 -1.66
C PHE A 40 -4.21 25.49 -2.08
N LYS A 41 -5.15 25.60 -1.11
CA LYS A 41 -6.60 25.72 -1.34
C LYS A 41 -7.21 24.58 -2.18
N MET A 42 -6.53 23.44 -2.30
CA MET A 42 -7.04 22.27 -3.03
C MET A 42 -8.03 21.46 -2.18
N LEU A 43 -7.93 21.55 -0.85
CA LEU A 43 -8.77 20.84 0.11
C LEU A 43 -9.32 21.81 1.16
N HIS A 44 -10.59 21.66 1.54
CA HIS A 44 -11.16 22.41 2.65
C HIS A 44 -10.63 21.85 3.99
N PRO A 45 -10.31 22.67 5.02
CA PRO A 45 -9.77 22.19 6.29
C PRO A 45 -10.64 21.13 6.99
N ARG A 46 -11.96 21.21 6.80
CA ARG A 46 -12.96 20.26 7.32
C ARG A 46 -13.50 19.28 6.27
N ALA A 47 -12.78 19.08 5.17
CA ALA A 47 -13.19 18.11 4.16
C ALA A 47 -13.14 16.70 4.73
N ASP A 48 -14.06 15.84 4.28
CA ASP A 48 -14.03 14.43 4.61
C ASP A 48 -12.73 13.78 4.09
N VAL A 49 -12.06 13.08 5.01
CA VAL A 49 -10.80 12.39 4.79
C VAL A 49 -11.03 11.12 3.95
N ILE A 50 -12.15 10.42 4.17
CA ILE A 50 -12.44 9.17 3.45
C ILE A 50 -12.61 9.46 1.96
N ARG A 51 -13.44 10.45 1.62
CA ARG A 51 -13.67 10.89 0.24
C ARG A 51 -12.40 11.26 -0.54
N LEU A 52 -11.33 11.69 0.15
CA LEU A 52 -10.05 12.00 -0.49
C LEU A 52 -9.44 10.79 -1.22
N TYR A 53 -9.53 9.61 -0.62
CA TYR A 53 -8.92 8.38 -1.15
C TYR A 53 -9.86 7.54 -2.01
N LEU A 54 -11.18 7.80 -1.96
CA LEU A 54 -12.13 7.12 -2.82
C LEU A 54 -11.88 7.45 -4.30
N PRO A 55 -12.06 6.49 -5.21
CA PRO A 55 -11.96 6.75 -6.64
C PRO A 55 -13.06 7.71 -7.11
N ARG A 56 -12.76 8.50 -8.14
CA ARG A 56 -13.71 9.49 -8.70
C ARG A 56 -15.04 8.89 -9.17
N ARG A 57 -15.02 7.64 -9.66
CA ARG A 57 -16.22 6.90 -10.08
C ARG A 57 -17.23 6.63 -8.94
N ILE A 58 -16.80 6.73 -7.68
CA ILE A 58 -17.65 6.61 -6.48
C ILE A 58 -17.64 7.95 -5.72
N TRP A 59 -17.70 9.07 -6.45
CA TRP A 59 -17.82 10.42 -5.88
C TRP A 59 -16.64 10.89 -5.00
N GLY A 60 -15.51 10.17 -5.06
CA GLY A 60 -14.27 10.49 -4.35
C GLY A 60 -13.33 11.43 -5.13
N ARG A 61 -12.13 11.66 -4.58
CA ARG A 61 -11.09 12.49 -5.21
C ARG A 61 -9.94 11.70 -5.86
N GLY A 62 -9.79 10.44 -5.51
CA GLY A 62 -8.88 9.47 -6.12
C GLY A 62 -7.41 9.67 -5.75
N LEU A 63 -7.11 10.27 -4.59
CA LEU A 63 -5.73 10.28 -4.08
C LEU A 63 -5.36 8.88 -3.61
N ARG A 64 -4.15 8.41 -3.93
CA ARG A 64 -3.70 7.12 -3.41
C ARG A 64 -3.33 7.24 -1.93
N ASN A 65 -3.89 6.36 -1.10
CA ASN A 65 -3.50 6.24 0.31
C ASN A 65 -2.10 5.61 0.40
N MET A 66 -1.20 6.26 1.14
CA MET A 66 0.19 5.81 1.27
C MET A 66 0.32 4.54 2.08
N LYS A 67 -0.56 4.32 3.07
CA LYS A 67 -0.58 3.07 3.83
C LYS A 67 -0.90 1.89 2.92
N ASP A 68 -2.00 2.01 2.18
CA ASP A 68 -2.45 0.96 1.27
C ASP A 68 -1.43 0.73 0.16
N ALA A 69 -0.77 1.78 -0.33
CA ALA A 69 0.31 1.67 -1.31
C ALA A 69 1.52 0.90 -0.75
N HIS A 70 1.98 1.25 0.45
CA HIS A 70 3.06 0.55 1.15
C HIS A 70 2.74 -0.95 1.32
N ASP A 71 1.56 -1.27 1.86
CA ASP A 71 1.18 -2.66 2.12
C ASP A 71 1.12 -3.45 0.81
N ILE A 72 0.57 -2.87 -0.26
CA ILE A 72 0.55 -3.49 -1.59
C ILE A 72 1.97 -3.68 -2.15
N ALA A 73 2.87 -2.72 -1.97
CA ALA A 73 4.24 -2.81 -2.46
C ALA A 73 5.01 -3.95 -1.79
N ILE A 74 4.91 -4.05 -0.45
CA ILE A 74 5.55 -5.13 0.32
C ILE A 74 5.01 -6.50 -0.10
N LEU A 75 3.69 -6.64 -0.19
CA LEU A 75 3.06 -7.89 -0.64
C LEU A 75 3.51 -8.28 -2.05
N ARG A 76 3.58 -7.31 -2.97
CA ARG A 76 4.06 -7.54 -4.33
C ARG A 76 5.51 -8.00 -4.38
N MET A 77 6.38 -7.36 -3.60
CA MET A 77 7.80 -7.70 -3.55
C MET A 77 8.04 -9.07 -2.94
N GLY A 78 7.43 -9.36 -1.78
CA GLY A 78 7.52 -10.68 -1.15
C GLY A 78 7.02 -11.78 -2.09
N LYS A 79 5.89 -11.54 -2.77
CA LYS A 79 5.37 -12.46 -3.77
C LYS A 79 6.31 -12.63 -4.97
N TYR A 80 6.85 -11.54 -5.50
CA TYR A 80 7.74 -11.58 -6.65
C TYR A 80 8.97 -12.44 -6.35
N ILE A 81 9.58 -12.27 -5.18
CA ILE A 81 10.73 -13.07 -4.74
C ILE A 81 10.34 -14.55 -4.60
N ASN A 82 9.20 -14.84 -3.95
CA ASN A 82 8.78 -16.23 -3.72
C ASN A 82 8.35 -16.96 -5.00
N CYS A 83 7.59 -16.32 -5.89
CA CYS A 83 7.04 -16.98 -7.08
C CYS A 83 7.99 -17.01 -8.28
N ALA A 84 8.92 -16.06 -8.40
CA ALA A 84 9.85 -16.00 -9.54
C ALA A 84 11.20 -16.70 -9.26
N SER A 85 11.42 -17.16 -8.03
CA SER A 85 12.58 -17.95 -7.61
C SER A 85 12.80 -19.22 -8.44
N GLU A 86 11.72 -19.82 -8.98
CA GLU A 86 11.81 -21.07 -9.75
C GLU A 86 12.46 -20.89 -11.14
N ASN A 87 12.49 -19.67 -11.68
CA ASN A 87 12.94 -19.41 -13.06
C ASN A 87 14.20 -18.53 -13.14
N ASP A 88 14.52 -17.76 -12.09
CA ASP A 88 15.61 -16.79 -12.11
C ASP A 88 16.66 -17.07 -11.02
N LYS A 89 17.89 -17.36 -11.48
CA LYS A 89 19.06 -17.63 -10.62
C LYS A 89 19.38 -16.48 -9.67
N VAL A 90 19.16 -15.23 -10.10
CA VAL A 90 19.44 -14.04 -9.26
C VAL A 90 18.47 -14.00 -8.09
N LEU A 91 17.20 -14.32 -8.34
CA LEU A 91 16.17 -14.35 -7.28
C LEU A 91 16.39 -15.49 -6.29
N THR A 92 16.89 -16.65 -6.75
CA THR A 92 17.28 -17.75 -5.85
C THR A 92 18.38 -17.33 -4.88
N ILE A 93 19.42 -16.63 -5.36
CA ILE A 93 20.51 -16.10 -4.52
C ILE A 93 19.98 -15.08 -3.53
N ILE A 94 19.11 -14.16 -3.98
CA ILE A 94 18.47 -13.18 -3.10
C ILE A 94 17.67 -13.89 -2.01
N GLN A 95 16.88 -14.90 -2.35
CA GLN A 95 16.08 -15.66 -1.39
C GLN A 95 16.98 -16.37 -0.35
N GLN A 96 18.08 -16.96 -0.78
CA GLN A 96 19.06 -17.54 0.14
C GLN A 96 19.64 -16.49 1.10
N CYS A 97 20.11 -15.35 0.58
CA CYS A 97 20.65 -14.26 1.39
C CYS A 97 19.62 -13.72 2.38
N LEU A 98 18.36 -13.64 1.97
CA LEU A 98 17.24 -13.22 2.81
C LEU A 98 16.97 -14.23 3.94
N ASN A 99 17.02 -15.53 3.67
CA ASN A 99 16.85 -16.58 4.68
C ASN A 99 17.97 -16.57 5.73
N GLU A 100 19.21 -16.35 5.30
CA GLU A 100 20.38 -16.24 6.18
C GLU A 100 20.29 -15.02 7.10
N SER A 101 19.72 -13.91 6.59
CA SER A 101 19.58 -12.66 7.33
C SER A 101 18.47 -12.64 8.40
N ASN A 102 17.83 -13.79 8.70
CA ASN A 102 16.63 -14.06 9.53
C ASN A 102 16.19 -12.98 10.54
N THR A 103 15.90 -11.79 10.02
CA THR A 103 15.49 -10.63 10.78
C THR A 103 14.02 -10.38 10.46
N GLN A 104 13.26 -9.92 11.46
CA GLN A 104 11.87 -9.50 11.26
C GLN A 104 11.72 -8.37 10.22
N LYS A 105 12.84 -7.79 9.79
CA LYS A 105 13.01 -6.70 8.84
C LYS A 105 13.04 -7.18 7.38
N ASN A 106 13.31 -8.46 7.15
CA ASN A 106 13.29 -9.06 5.83
C ASN A 106 11.92 -8.84 5.16
N ILE A 107 11.94 -8.44 3.89
CA ILE A 107 10.75 -8.12 3.10
C ILE A 107 9.77 -9.28 3.00
N VAL A 108 10.25 -10.53 2.94
CA VAL A 108 9.40 -11.73 2.90
C VAL A 108 8.67 -11.90 4.23
N ASN A 109 9.38 -11.82 5.36
CA ASN A 109 8.78 -11.87 6.70
C ASN A 109 7.78 -10.73 6.94
N ARG A 110 8.07 -9.54 6.42
CA ARG A 110 7.15 -8.39 6.46
C ARG A 110 5.88 -8.67 5.66
N ALA A 111 5.99 -9.23 4.46
CA ALA A 111 4.85 -9.60 3.63
C ALA A 111 3.98 -10.66 4.33
N GLU A 112 4.57 -11.74 4.83
CA GLU A 112 3.85 -12.80 5.56
C GLU A 112 3.11 -12.26 6.80
N ARG A 113 3.74 -11.34 7.54
CA ARG A 113 3.08 -10.68 8.68
C ARG A 113 1.88 -9.85 8.23
N LEU A 114 1.99 -9.13 7.11
CA LEU A 114 0.89 -8.37 6.54
C LEU A 114 -0.24 -9.29 6.06
N GLU A 115 0.08 -10.41 5.40
CA GLU A 115 -0.91 -11.41 4.97
C GLU A 115 -1.70 -11.97 6.15
N ARG A 116 -1.00 -12.34 7.23
CA ARG A 116 -1.63 -12.79 8.49
C ARG A 116 -2.54 -11.73 9.09
N ASN A 117 -2.08 -10.47 9.18
CA ASN A 117 -2.87 -9.37 9.72
C ASN A 117 -4.12 -9.06 8.90
N LEU A 118 -4.08 -9.28 7.58
CA LEU A 118 -5.18 -9.02 6.66
C LEU A 118 -6.15 -10.20 6.53
N GLY A 119 -5.77 -11.38 7.02
CA GLY A 119 -6.53 -12.64 6.90
C GLY A 119 -6.67 -13.09 5.45
N ILE A 120 -5.60 -12.97 4.65
CA ILE A 120 -5.57 -13.39 3.24
C ILE A 120 -4.85 -14.75 3.18
N GLU A 121 -5.48 -15.78 2.61
CA GLU A 121 -4.83 -17.08 2.40
C GLU A 121 -3.77 -17.01 1.30
N ASN A 122 -2.63 -17.68 1.56
CA ASN A 122 -1.42 -17.69 0.73
C ASN A 122 -1.65 -18.47 -0.58
N THR A 123 -2.38 -17.86 -1.51
CA THR A 123 -2.62 -18.43 -2.84
C THR A 123 -1.68 -17.78 -3.85
N HIS A 124 -0.94 -18.61 -4.58
CA HIS A 124 0.09 -18.27 -5.58
C HIS A 124 -0.37 -17.35 -6.74
N SER A 125 -1.62 -16.88 -6.77
CA SER A 125 -2.22 -16.12 -7.88
C SER A 125 -2.23 -14.60 -7.66
N TYR A 126 -2.05 -13.81 -8.73
CA TYR A 126 -2.12 -12.32 -8.70
C TYR A 126 -3.50 -11.79 -8.25
N SER A 127 -4.47 -12.70 -8.10
CA SER A 127 -5.82 -12.54 -7.53
C SER A 127 -5.88 -11.69 -6.23
N ASN A 128 -4.94 -11.87 -5.30
CA ASN A 128 -5.06 -11.34 -3.93
C ASN A 128 -4.91 -9.82 -3.81
N ILE A 129 -4.15 -9.19 -4.71
CA ILE A 129 -4.00 -7.71 -4.75
C ILE A 129 -5.30 -7.07 -5.27
N THR A 130 -5.98 -7.74 -6.19
CA THR A 130 -7.29 -7.33 -6.70
C THR A 130 -8.35 -7.53 -5.62
N ALA A 131 -8.30 -8.64 -4.87
CA ALA A 131 -9.16 -8.90 -3.72
C ALA A 131 -8.97 -7.85 -2.60
N TYR A 132 -7.74 -7.45 -2.28
CA TYR A 132 -7.43 -6.39 -1.31
C TYR A 132 -7.96 -5.02 -1.77
N LYS A 133 -7.71 -4.64 -3.03
CA LYS A 133 -8.29 -3.42 -3.63
C LYS A 133 -9.82 -3.44 -3.61
N ASN A 134 -10.43 -4.60 -3.81
CA ASN A 134 -11.88 -4.77 -3.76
C ASN A 134 -12.42 -4.74 -2.32
N LYS A 135 -11.72 -5.34 -1.34
CA LYS A 135 -12.06 -5.30 0.09
C LYS A 135 -12.03 -3.86 0.60
N ILE A 136 -10.97 -3.12 0.29
CA ILE A 136 -10.86 -1.68 0.58
C ILE A 136 -12.02 -0.90 -0.05
N LYS A 137 -12.29 -1.12 -1.35
CA LYS A 137 -13.39 -0.47 -2.05
C LYS A 137 -14.75 -0.76 -1.41
N GLN A 138 -14.99 -2.00 -0.96
CA GLN A 138 -16.22 -2.42 -0.29
C GLN A 138 -16.35 -1.83 1.12
N THR A 139 -15.27 -1.79 1.90
CA THR A 139 -15.25 -1.19 3.24
C THR A 139 -15.63 0.29 3.18
N TYR A 140 -15.08 1.03 2.22
CA TYR A 140 -15.40 2.45 2.05
C TYR A 140 -16.81 2.71 1.54
N VAL A 141 -17.40 1.81 0.75
CA VAL A 141 -18.80 1.91 0.32
C VAL A 141 -19.75 1.67 1.50
N LYS A 142 -19.51 0.63 2.31
CA LYS A 142 -20.33 0.29 3.49
C LYS A 142 -20.32 1.40 4.56
N ILE A 143 -19.18 2.07 4.77
CA ILE A 143 -19.09 3.18 5.73
C ILE A 143 -19.99 4.36 5.31
N ASN A 144 -20.07 4.66 4.01
CA ASN A 144 -20.93 5.74 3.50
C ASN A 144 -22.43 5.41 3.55
N GLU A 145 -22.80 4.13 3.50
CA GLU A 145 -24.20 3.69 3.63
C GLU A 145 -24.69 3.76 5.08
N ASN A 146 -23.82 3.48 6.06
CA ASN A 146 -24.15 3.54 7.49
C ASN A 146 -24.16 4.97 8.09
N LEU A 147 -23.79 5.98 7.31
CA LEU A 147 -23.77 7.40 7.71
C LEU A 147 -24.98 8.19 7.18
N LYS A 148 -25.95 7.50 6.56
CA LYS A 148 -27.26 8.03 6.20
C LYS A 148 -28.31 7.53 7.20
#